data_AF-A0A2V6XEM4-F1
#
_entry.id   AF-A0A2V6XEM4-F1
#
_cell.length_a   1.000
_cell.length_b   1.000
_cell.length_c   1.000
_cell.angle_alpha   90.00
_cell.angle_beta   90.00
_cell.angle_gamma   90.00
#
_symmetry.space_group_name_H-M   'P 1'
#
loop_
_entity.id
_entity.type
_entity.pdbx_description
1 polymer ?
#
loop_
_entity_poly.entity_id
_entity_poly.type
_entity_poly.pdbx_seq_one_letter_code
_entity_poly.pdbx_strand_id
1 'polypeptide(L)'
;MPRHDPAGRWYHRPGKRRAAMTIPDLPPLISSDGHLEVRPERWSPRMPAKHREHAPRTIKLADGGDAIQIEGQPPYPAPFLDLRAGRTNETWEPLGVTVDDTAGVGPPEQRLREQDVDGLHAEVLFPNMQVGPRLWSLLKDGEVYRATVRAYNNWLGEEYCAASRDRLIGLGVIPWTNVDDAIAELEHCARLGLKGVALGVFPSGNGYPTPADDRFWAAAIDMKMPLTVHVGFDRLGPRAAQPTFEYPGVDPDMLKRIGPRKLVEWVALPFLGTAPSLSFAQLILSGVFDRLPDLKIFFAGLGAVLDGGGRLLVRAPPPLGRAPPELQAAQAETE
;
A
#
# COMPACT_ATOMS: atom_id res chain seq x y z
N MET A 1 -9.20 -45.04 -24.41
CA MET A 1 -8.60 -45.07 -23.05
C MET A 1 -7.07 -45.00 -23.17
N PRO A 2 -6.45 -43.90 -22.73
CA PRO A 2 -5.05 -43.89 -22.30
C PRO A 2 -4.99 -43.42 -20.83
N ARG A 3 -4.88 -44.32 -19.84
CA ARG A 3 -3.65 -44.76 -19.15
C ARG A 3 -2.69 -43.64 -18.75
N HIS A 4 -2.75 -43.30 -17.46
CA HIS A 4 -1.75 -42.56 -16.69
C HIS A 4 -0.36 -43.21 -16.76
N ASP A 5 0.69 -42.40 -16.87
CA ASP A 5 2.05 -42.73 -16.48
C ASP A 5 2.35 -42.05 -15.12
N PRO A 6 2.69 -42.80 -14.04
CA PRO A 6 2.79 -42.28 -12.68
C PRO A 6 4.21 -41.86 -12.23
N ALA A 7 5.17 -41.63 -13.14
CA ALA A 7 6.53 -41.23 -12.76
C ALA A 7 6.91 -39.84 -13.30
N GLY A 8 6.69 -38.79 -12.51
CA GLY A 8 7.03 -37.40 -12.82
C GLY A 8 8.52 -37.17 -13.13
N ARG A 9 8.91 -37.31 -14.39
CA ARG A 9 10.20 -36.86 -14.92
C ARG A 9 9.97 -35.77 -15.97
N TRP A 10 10.47 -34.58 -15.66
CA TRP A 10 10.55 -33.46 -16.59
C TRP A 10 11.45 -33.85 -17.78
N TYR A 11 10.86 -33.96 -18.98
CA TYR A 11 11.61 -34.17 -20.21
C TYR A 11 12.13 -32.82 -20.75
N HIS A 12 13.43 -32.58 -20.63
CA HIS A 12 14.13 -31.60 -21.47
C HIS A 12 14.28 -32.18 -22.89
N ARG A 13 13.65 -31.54 -23.88
CA ARG A 13 14.04 -31.72 -25.30
C ARG A 13 15.15 -30.72 -25.64
N PRO A 14 16.28 -31.15 -26.23
CA PRO A 14 17.27 -30.25 -26.80
C PRO A 14 16.81 -29.83 -28.20
N GLY A 15 15.96 -28.81 -28.28
CA GLY A 15 15.53 -28.17 -29.52
C GLY A 15 15.94 -26.71 -29.49
N LYS A 16 16.80 -26.30 -30.45
CA LYS A 16 17.27 -24.95 -30.77
C LYS A 16 16.89 -23.88 -29.76
N ARG A 17 17.88 -23.38 -28.99
CA ARG A 17 17.79 -22.14 -28.20
C ARG A 17 17.04 -21.08 -29.01
N ARG A 18 15.73 -20.92 -28.77
CA ARG A 18 15.12 -19.60 -28.89
C ARG A 18 15.93 -18.80 -27.89
N ALA A 19 16.68 -17.83 -28.39
CA ALA A 19 17.29 -16.84 -27.51
C ALA A 19 16.18 -16.42 -26.55
N ALA A 20 16.39 -16.63 -25.25
CA ALA A 20 15.63 -15.88 -24.28
C ALA A 20 15.68 -14.44 -24.78
N MET A 21 14.54 -13.78 -24.95
CA MET A 21 14.55 -12.34 -25.00
C MET A 21 15.06 -11.92 -23.63
N THR A 22 16.39 -11.88 -23.48
CA THR A 22 17.04 -11.07 -22.47
C THR A 22 16.44 -9.71 -22.67
N ILE A 23 15.84 -9.10 -21.65
CA ILE A 23 15.34 -7.73 -21.68
C ILE A 23 16.57 -6.84 -21.86
N PRO A 24 17.02 -6.41 -23.06
CA PRO A 24 18.33 -5.78 -23.19
C PRO A 24 18.24 -4.25 -23.35
N ASP A 25 17.03 -3.70 -23.51
CA ASP A 25 16.85 -2.31 -23.97
C ASP A 25 15.99 -1.45 -23.04
N LEU A 26 15.43 -2.02 -21.96
CA LEU A 26 14.72 -1.21 -20.96
C LEU A 26 15.71 -0.63 -19.95
N PRO A 27 15.61 0.67 -19.61
CA PRO A 27 16.37 1.21 -18.49
C PRO A 27 16.01 0.46 -17.19
N PRO A 28 16.87 0.49 -16.16
CA PRO A 28 16.57 -0.11 -14.87
C PRO A 28 15.17 0.28 -14.38
N LEU A 29 14.28 -0.71 -14.25
CA LEU A 29 12.91 -0.49 -13.83
C LEU A 29 12.85 -0.47 -12.31
N ILE A 30 12.27 0.60 -11.76
CA ILE A 30 11.93 0.68 -10.34
C ILE A 30 10.41 0.62 -10.24
N SER A 31 9.89 -0.40 -9.58
CA SER A 31 8.46 -0.45 -9.25
C SER A 31 8.18 0.62 -8.19
N SER A 32 7.28 1.55 -8.49
CA SER A 32 6.89 2.61 -7.56
C SER A 32 5.75 2.21 -6.62
N ASP A 33 5.21 0.99 -6.77
CA ASP A 33 4.00 0.55 -6.09
C ASP A 33 3.97 -0.97 -5.93
N GLY A 34 4.78 -1.46 -4.99
CA GLY A 34 4.74 -2.83 -4.49
C GLY A 34 4.06 -2.89 -3.13
N HIS A 35 3.44 -4.02 -2.81
CA HIS A 35 2.83 -4.25 -1.50
C HIS A 35 3.60 -5.28 -0.71
N LEU A 36 4.03 -4.92 0.51
CA LEU A 36 4.61 -5.83 1.47
C LEU A 36 3.52 -6.34 2.42
N GLU A 37 2.95 -7.46 2.03
CA GLU A 37 2.00 -8.19 2.85
C GLU A 37 2.75 -9.17 3.71
N VAL A 38 2.57 -9.07 5.02
CA VAL A 38 3.34 -9.88 5.96
C VAL A 38 2.47 -10.23 7.14
N ARG A 39 2.61 -11.49 7.58
CA ARG A 39 2.01 -11.99 8.81
C ARG A 39 2.47 -11.15 10.02
N PRO A 40 1.56 -10.78 10.95
CA PRO A 40 1.92 -10.05 12.15
C PRO A 40 3.05 -10.69 12.95
N GLU A 41 3.13 -12.02 12.95
CA GLU A 41 4.12 -12.81 13.68
C GLU A 41 5.57 -12.51 13.28
N ARG A 42 5.81 -11.88 12.13
CA ARG A 42 7.15 -11.45 11.69
C ARG A 42 7.67 -10.24 12.46
N TRP A 43 6.78 -9.38 12.96
CA TRP A 43 7.16 -8.13 13.64
C TRP A 43 6.59 -8.02 15.05
N SER A 44 5.52 -8.72 15.40
CA SER A 44 4.88 -8.65 16.72
C SER A 44 5.79 -9.04 17.90
N PRO A 45 6.82 -9.92 17.76
CA PRO A 45 7.78 -10.15 18.84
C PRO A 45 8.56 -8.89 19.26
N ARG A 46 8.66 -7.88 18.37
CA ARG A 46 9.31 -6.59 18.64
C ARG A 46 8.44 -5.62 19.43
N MET A 47 7.16 -5.92 19.62
CA MET A 47 6.32 -5.13 20.54
C MET A 47 6.81 -5.30 21.99
N PRO A 48 6.61 -4.29 22.87
CA PRO A 48 6.88 -4.42 24.30
C PRO A 48 6.13 -5.62 24.89
N ALA A 49 6.76 -6.35 25.81
CA ALA A 49 6.21 -7.59 26.38
C ALA A 49 4.77 -7.41 26.91
N LYS A 50 4.49 -6.28 27.58
CA LYS A 50 3.16 -5.92 28.11
C LYS A 50 2.06 -5.74 27.04
N HIS A 51 2.41 -5.64 25.76
CA HIS A 51 1.47 -5.38 24.66
C HIS A 51 1.38 -6.54 23.67
N ARG A 52 2.27 -7.55 23.75
CA ARG A 52 2.35 -8.63 22.74
C ARG A 52 1.09 -9.49 22.67
N GLU A 53 0.40 -9.69 23.79
CA GLU A 53 -0.84 -10.47 23.80
C GLU A 53 -2.00 -9.79 23.05
N HIS A 54 -1.92 -8.47 22.92
CA HIS A 54 -2.88 -7.62 22.20
C HIS A 54 -2.48 -7.38 20.74
N ALA A 55 -1.35 -7.94 20.30
CA ALA A 55 -0.88 -7.77 18.92
C ALA A 55 -1.88 -8.39 17.92
N PRO A 56 -1.99 -7.82 16.71
CA PRO A 56 -2.59 -8.50 15.58
C PRO A 56 -1.98 -9.89 15.42
N ARG A 57 -2.80 -10.88 15.06
CA ARG A 57 -2.33 -12.27 14.82
C ARG A 57 -3.06 -12.91 13.68
N THR A 58 -2.42 -13.87 13.03
CA THR A 58 -3.08 -14.73 12.06
C THR A 58 -3.85 -15.85 12.76
N ILE A 59 -5.06 -16.15 12.29
CA ILE A 59 -5.86 -17.31 12.70
C ILE A 59 -6.29 -18.13 11.47
N LYS A 60 -6.65 -19.39 11.69
CA LYS A 60 -7.32 -20.23 10.69
C LYS A 60 -8.83 -20.07 10.79
N LEU A 61 -9.48 -19.91 9.64
CA LEU A 61 -10.92 -19.93 9.48
C LEU A 61 -11.45 -21.35 9.33
N ALA A 62 -12.76 -21.53 9.44
CA ALA A 62 -13.43 -22.82 9.33
C ALA A 62 -13.28 -23.47 7.94
N ASP A 63 -13.06 -22.67 6.90
CA ASP A 63 -12.81 -23.10 5.53
C ASP A 63 -11.33 -23.44 5.26
N GLY A 64 -10.46 -23.35 6.28
CA GLY A 64 -9.02 -23.57 6.17
C GLY A 64 -8.20 -22.34 5.75
N GLY A 65 -8.86 -21.25 5.36
CA GLY A 65 -8.22 -20.00 4.97
C GLY A 65 -7.59 -19.27 6.15
N ASP A 66 -6.63 -18.39 5.86
CA ASP A 66 -6.04 -17.51 6.86
C ASP A 66 -6.88 -16.23 7.06
N ALA A 67 -6.83 -15.65 8.25
CA ALA A 67 -7.42 -14.35 8.56
C ALA A 67 -6.57 -13.60 9.59
N ILE A 68 -6.58 -12.28 9.53
CA ILE A 68 -6.00 -11.45 10.58
C ILE A 68 -7.05 -11.17 11.65
N GLN A 69 -6.69 -11.43 12.90
CA GLN A 69 -7.48 -11.15 14.08
C GLN A 69 -6.91 -9.93 14.81
N ILE A 70 -7.73 -8.89 14.96
CA ILE A 70 -7.51 -7.77 15.89
C ILE A 70 -8.41 -7.95 17.10
N GLU A 71 -7.91 -7.63 18.29
CA GLU A 71 -8.73 -7.69 19.50
C GLU A 71 -10.00 -6.84 19.37
N GLY A 72 -11.15 -7.46 19.66
CA GLY A 72 -12.45 -6.79 19.64
C GLY A 72 -13.02 -6.52 18.23
N GLN A 73 -12.40 -7.05 17.18
CA GLN A 73 -12.91 -6.99 15.80
C GLN A 73 -13.24 -8.40 15.28
N PRO A 74 -14.16 -8.55 14.31
CA PRO A 74 -14.31 -9.82 13.61
C PRO A 74 -13.02 -10.17 12.84
N PRO A 75 -12.71 -11.48 12.64
CA PRO A 75 -11.61 -11.89 11.77
C PRO A 75 -11.72 -11.25 10.40
N TYR A 76 -10.58 -10.79 9.86
CA TYR A 76 -10.48 -10.22 8.53
C TYR A 76 -9.82 -11.23 7.58
N PRO A 77 -10.57 -11.87 6.66
CA PRO A 77 -10.03 -12.93 5.80
C PRO A 77 -8.87 -12.46 4.91
N ALA A 78 -7.85 -13.30 4.78
CA ALA A 78 -6.72 -13.13 3.88
C ALA A 78 -7.05 -12.87 2.40
N PRO A 79 -8.14 -13.36 1.77
CA PRO A 79 -8.41 -13.05 0.35
C PRO A 79 -8.61 -11.57 0.01
N PHE A 80 -8.79 -10.68 0.98
CA PHE A 80 -8.74 -9.22 0.76
C PHE A 80 -7.32 -8.67 0.50
N LEU A 81 -6.29 -9.52 0.63
CA LEU A 81 -4.88 -9.20 0.44
C LEU A 81 -4.46 -9.20 -1.06
N ASP A 82 -5.39 -9.26 -2.02
CA ASP A 82 -5.06 -9.33 -3.47
C ASP A 82 -3.92 -10.34 -3.80
N LEU A 83 -3.96 -11.51 -3.13
CA LEU A 83 -2.99 -12.61 -3.27
C LEU A 83 -3.16 -13.33 -4.61
N ARG A 84 -3.25 -12.57 -5.68
CA ARG A 84 -3.42 -13.07 -7.04
C ARG A 84 -2.09 -13.28 -7.74
N ALA A 85 -1.02 -12.63 -7.27
CA ALA A 85 0.31 -12.81 -7.84
C ALA A 85 0.69 -14.30 -7.92
N GLY A 86 1.12 -14.73 -9.11
CA GLY A 86 1.46 -16.13 -9.39
C GLY A 86 0.26 -17.08 -9.56
N ARG A 87 -0.99 -16.60 -9.53
CA ARG A 87 -2.21 -17.41 -9.71
C ARG A 87 -2.97 -17.01 -10.97
N THR A 88 -3.54 -17.99 -11.65
CA THR A 88 -4.41 -17.76 -12.82
C THR A 88 -5.86 -17.61 -12.39
N ASN A 89 -6.74 -17.18 -13.29
CA ASN A 89 -8.17 -17.05 -12.98
C ASN A 89 -8.82 -18.40 -12.62
N GLU A 90 -8.26 -19.50 -13.12
CA GLU A 90 -8.74 -20.87 -12.90
C GLU A 90 -8.23 -21.46 -11.58
N THR A 91 -7.20 -20.87 -10.98
CA THR A 91 -6.55 -21.37 -9.76
C THR A 91 -6.66 -20.40 -8.58
N TRP A 92 -7.22 -19.22 -8.81
CA TRP A 92 -7.49 -18.23 -7.78
C TRP A 92 -8.92 -18.39 -7.25
N GLU A 93 -9.05 -18.46 -5.93
CA GLU A 93 -10.33 -18.48 -5.22
C GLU A 93 -10.34 -17.34 -4.18
N PRO A 94 -11.49 -16.67 -3.97
CA PRO A 94 -11.61 -15.57 -3.03
C PRO A 94 -11.80 -16.03 -1.58
N LEU A 95 -11.73 -17.33 -1.27
CA LEU A 95 -11.91 -17.90 0.07
C LEU A 95 -10.98 -19.12 0.24
N GLY A 96 -10.74 -19.55 1.49
CA GLY A 96 -9.87 -20.70 1.78
C GLY A 96 -8.37 -20.49 1.50
N VAL A 97 -7.94 -19.26 1.17
CA VAL A 97 -6.54 -18.96 0.83
C VAL A 97 -5.65 -18.93 2.07
N THR A 98 -4.52 -19.61 1.99
CA THR A 98 -3.43 -19.48 2.95
C THR A 98 -2.39 -18.49 2.44
N VAL A 99 -1.82 -17.68 3.33
CA VAL A 99 -0.82 -16.67 2.94
C VAL A 99 0.58 -17.26 2.83
N ASP A 100 0.85 -18.39 3.51
CA ASP A 100 2.11 -19.11 3.36
C ASP A 100 2.31 -19.53 1.90
N ASP A 101 3.55 -19.46 1.45
CA ASP A 101 4.00 -19.77 0.09
C ASP A 101 3.36 -18.91 -1.02
N THR A 102 2.67 -17.82 -0.67
CA THR A 102 2.22 -16.85 -1.67
C THR A 102 3.39 -15.99 -2.14
N ALA A 103 3.47 -15.75 -3.45
CA ALA A 103 4.44 -14.85 -4.06
C ALA A 103 4.42 -13.47 -3.37
N GLY A 104 5.58 -12.89 -3.10
CA GLY A 104 5.71 -11.57 -2.48
C GLY A 104 5.51 -11.49 -0.96
N VAL A 105 4.96 -12.52 -0.30
CA VAL A 105 4.61 -12.51 1.15
C VAL A 105 5.74 -13.06 2.05
N GLY A 106 6.76 -13.64 1.43
CA GLY A 106 7.86 -14.31 2.12
C GLY A 106 8.96 -13.41 2.69
N PRO A 107 10.10 -14.01 3.10
CA PRO A 107 11.26 -13.26 3.59
C PRO A 107 11.91 -12.42 2.47
N PRO A 108 12.76 -11.44 2.80
CA PRO A 108 13.30 -10.50 1.80
C PRO A 108 14.07 -11.19 0.66
N GLU A 109 14.69 -12.33 0.90
CA GLU A 109 15.41 -13.11 -0.14
C GLU A 109 14.45 -13.65 -1.20
N GLN A 110 13.21 -13.97 -0.83
CA GLN A 110 12.19 -14.34 -1.80
C GLN A 110 11.85 -13.15 -2.69
N ARG A 111 11.58 -11.98 -2.09
CA ARG A 111 11.23 -10.77 -2.83
C ARG A 111 12.35 -10.34 -3.80
N LEU A 112 13.60 -10.45 -3.39
CA LEU A 112 14.76 -10.14 -4.25
C LEU A 112 14.84 -11.08 -5.47
N ARG A 113 14.57 -12.38 -5.29
CA ARG A 113 14.51 -13.32 -6.41
C ARG A 113 13.33 -13.02 -7.34
N GLU A 114 12.19 -12.64 -6.79
CA GLU A 114 11.02 -12.24 -7.58
C GLU A 114 11.32 -10.97 -8.39
N GLN A 115 11.97 -9.96 -7.80
CA GLN A 115 12.47 -8.79 -8.53
C GLN A 115 13.43 -9.18 -9.67
N ASP A 116 14.33 -10.16 -9.46
CA ASP A 116 15.22 -10.65 -10.52
C ASP A 116 14.45 -11.32 -11.67
N VAL A 117 13.41 -12.10 -11.35
CA VAL A 117 12.54 -12.74 -12.35
C VAL A 117 11.76 -11.70 -13.14
N ASP A 118 11.25 -10.66 -12.47
CA ASP A 118 10.44 -9.59 -13.09
C ASP A 118 11.30 -8.51 -13.78
N GLY A 119 12.64 -8.59 -13.67
CA GLY A 119 13.56 -7.61 -14.25
C GLY A 119 13.57 -6.25 -13.52
N LEU A 120 13.17 -6.23 -12.25
CA LEU A 120 13.12 -5.04 -11.41
C LEU A 120 14.48 -4.78 -10.75
N HIS A 121 14.95 -3.54 -10.90
CA HIS A 121 16.13 -3.05 -10.21
C HIS A 121 15.85 -2.80 -8.73
N ALA A 122 14.69 -2.20 -8.42
CA ALA A 122 14.24 -1.94 -7.07
C ALA A 122 12.71 -1.83 -7.01
N GLU A 123 12.16 -1.83 -5.80
CA GLU A 123 10.73 -1.69 -5.56
C GLU A 123 10.47 -0.85 -4.32
N VAL A 124 9.54 0.10 -4.45
CA VAL A 124 8.92 0.82 -3.33
C VAL A 124 7.85 -0.07 -2.73
N LEU A 125 7.99 -0.40 -1.46
CA LEU A 125 7.14 -1.35 -0.74
C LEU A 125 6.23 -0.61 0.24
N PHE A 126 4.97 -0.47 -0.13
CA PHE A 126 3.91 -0.04 0.77
C PHE A 126 3.60 -1.14 1.79
N PRO A 127 3.30 -0.78 3.05
CA PRO A 127 2.68 -1.72 3.98
C PRO A 127 1.33 -2.18 3.41
N ASN A 128 0.82 -3.31 3.88
CA ASN A 128 -0.56 -3.66 3.56
C ASN A 128 -1.51 -2.61 4.15
N MET A 129 -2.03 -1.69 3.32
CA MET A 129 -2.79 -0.55 3.83
C MET A 129 -4.13 -0.95 4.46
N GLN A 130 -4.76 -2.03 3.98
CA GLN A 130 -6.10 -2.43 4.44
C GLN A 130 -6.08 -3.26 5.73
N VAL A 131 -5.16 -4.23 5.80
CA VAL A 131 -5.03 -5.21 6.89
C VAL A 131 -3.86 -4.87 7.83
N GLY A 132 -3.03 -3.91 7.43
CA GLY A 132 -2.00 -3.29 8.25
C GLY A 132 -2.50 -1.99 8.91
N PRO A 133 -1.95 -0.80 8.59
CA PRO A 133 -2.18 0.44 9.34
C PRO A 133 -3.65 0.77 9.61
N ARG A 134 -4.55 0.55 8.63
CA ARG A 134 -5.98 0.78 8.79
C ARG A 134 -6.61 -0.15 9.81
N LEU A 135 -6.35 -1.45 9.70
CA LEU A 135 -6.89 -2.45 10.61
C LEU A 135 -6.28 -2.30 12.02
N TRP A 136 -4.99 -1.99 12.13
CA TRP A 136 -4.33 -1.70 13.40
C TRP A 136 -4.93 -0.48 14.10
N SER A 137 -5.41 0.52 13.34
CA SER A 137 -6.06 1.70 13.92
C SER A 137 -7.38 1.39 14.65
N LEU A 138 -7.89 0.16 14.53
CA LEU A 138 -9.07 -0.33 15.27
C LEU A 138 -8.71 -0.93 16.64
N LEU A 139 -7.42 -1.03 16.98
CA LEU A 139 -6.98 -1.39 18.33
C LEU A 139 -7.49 -0.34 19.32
N LYS A 140 -8.13 -0.80 20.39
CA LYS A 140 -8.78 0.09 21.37
C LYS A 140 -7.78 0.91 22.18
N ASP A 141 -6.63 0.32 22.50
CA ASP A 141 -5.58 0.98 23.25
C ASP A 141 -4.61 1.69 22.30
N GLY A 142 -4.52 3.02 22.44
CA GLY A 142 -3.61 3.84 21.66
C GLY A 142 -2.13 3.55 21.91
N GLU A 143 -1.74 3.09 23.11
CA GLU A 143 -0.38 2.62 23.37
C GLU A 143 -0.07 1.34 22.59
N VAL A 144 -1.00 0.38 22.59
CA VAL A 144 -0.84 -0.87 21.82
C VAL A 144 -0.79 -0.56 20.32
N TYR A 145 -1.62 0.36 19.83
CA TYR A 145 -1.59 0.79 18.42
C TYR A 145 -0.23 1.41 18.03
N ARG A 146 0.27 2.39 18.80
CA ARG A 146 1.59 2.98 18.53
C ARG A 146 2.72 1.97 18.64
N ALA A 147 2.66 1.07 19.63
CA ALA A 147 3.63 -0.01 19.77
C ALA A 147 3.60 -0.98 18.58
N THR A 148 2.42 -1.21 17.99
CA THR A 148 2.23 -2.02 16.78
C THR A 148 2.92 -1.38 15.58
N VAL A 149 2.64 -0.08 15.33
CA VAL A 149 3.29 0.69 14.26
C VAL A 149 4.82 0.70 14.43
N ARG A 150 5.29 0.97 15.65
CA ARG A 150 6.71 1.00 15.99
C ARG A 150 7.39 -0.35 15.75
N ALA A 151 6.75 -1.45 16.17
CA ALA A 151 7.28 -2.80 15.97
C ALA A 151 7.38 -3.17 14.49
N TYR A 152 6.37 -2.82 13.69
CA TYR A 152 6.40 -3.00 12.23
C TYR A 152 7.54 -2.20 11.59
N ASN A 153 7.68 -0.91 11.91
CA ASN A 153 8.74 -0.07 11.35
C ASN A 153 10.13 -0.58 11.73
N ASN A 154 10.34 -0.97 12.99
CA ASN A 154 11.59 -1.59 13.45
C ASN A 154 11.93 -2.84 12.63
N TRP A 155 10.96 -3.75 12.45
CA TRP A 155 11.15 -4.94 11.63
C TRP A 155 11.48 -4.58 10.18
N LEU A 156 10.71 -3.66 9.58
CA LEU A 156 10.90 -3.23 8.20
C LEU A 156 12.31 -2.69 7.97
N GLY A 157 12.76 -1.77 8.81
CA GLY A 157 14.06 -1.10 8.67
C GLY A 157 15.25 -1.96 9.07
N GLU A 158 15.16 -2.69 10.17
CA GLU A 158 16.30 -3.43 10.74
C GLU A 158 16.48 -4.84 10.14
N GLU A 159 15.41 -5.44 9.60
CA GLU A 159 15.44 -6.81 9.12
C GLU A 159 15.11 -6.89 7.63
N TYR A 160 13.91 -6.46 7.22
CA TYR A 160 13.45 -6.68 5.85
C TYR A 160 14.26 -5.88 4.82
N CYS A 161 14.27 -4.55 4.95
CA CYS A 161 15.01 -3.66 4.05
C CYS A 161 16.53 -3.78 4.24
N ALA A 162 17.00 -4.22 5.41
CA ALA A 162 18.41 -4.41 5.67
C ALA A 162 19.05 -5.48 4.76
N ALA A 163 18.26 -6.44 4.25
CA ALA A 163 18.74 -7.44 3.29
C ALA A 163 19.23 -6.82 1.97
N SER A 164 18.63 -5.72 1.51
CA SER A 164 19.11 -4.93 0.37
C SER A 164 18.45 -3.56 0.33
N ARG A 165 19.09 -2.56 0.96
CA ARG A 165 18.52 -1.20 1.09
C ARG A 165 18.36 -0.46 -0.24
N ASP A 166 19.04 -0.91 -1.28
CA ASP A 166 18.95 -0.31 -2.61
C ASP A 166 17.85 -0.91 -3.47
N ARG A 167 17.44 -2.15 -3.18
CA ARG A 167 16.40 -2.86 -3.95
C ARG A 167 15.05 -2.94 -3.22
N LEU A 168 15.08 -2.98 -1.89
CA LEU A 168 13.89 -3.09 -1.03
C LEU A 168 13.63 -1.74 -0.35
N ILE A 169 12.82 -0.90 -0.98
CA ILE A 169 12.55 0.47 -0.54
C ILE A 169 11.26 0.47 0.30
N GLY A 170 11.35 0.03 1.55
CA GLY A 170 10.23 0.01 2.49
C GLY A 170 9.78 1.41 2.92
N LEU A 171 8.46 1.61 2.94
CA LEU A 171 7.83 2.83 3.44
C LEU A 171 7.40 2.66 4.89
N GLY A 172 7.97 3.46 5.79
CA GLY A 172 7.59 3.45 7.21
C GLY A 172 6.14 3.90 7.41
N VAL A 173 5.42 3.27 8.31
CA VAL A 173 4.04 3.63 8.65
C VAL A 173 4.03 4.79 9.63
N ILE A 174 3.26 5.84 9.34
CA ILE A 174 2.96 6.90 10.31
C ILE A 174 1.65 6.58 11.06
N PRO A 175 1.61 6.69 12.40
CA PRO A 175 0.41 6.38 13.19
C PRO A 175 -0.71 7.41 12.95
N TRP A 176 -1.95 6.94 12.95
CA TRP A 176 -3.16 7.73 12.71
C TRP A 176 -3.70 8.36 14.00
N THR A 177 -2.82 8.96 14.81
CA THR A 177 -3.15 9.48 16.14
C THR A 177 -3.18 11.00 16.18
N ASN A 178 -2.03 11.65 16.18
CA ASN A 178 -1.86 13.10 16.26
C ASN A 178 -0.49 13.51 15.69
N VAL A 179 -0.31 14.82 15.51
CA VAL A 179 0.87 15.40 14.88
C VAL A 179 2.16 15.09 15.64
N ASP A 180 2.14 15.06 16.97
CA ASP A 180 3.35 14.82 17.78
C ASP A 180 3.81 13.37 17.65
N ASP A 181 2.88 12.41 17.73
CA ASP A 181 3.16 11.00 17.48
C ASP A 181 3.64 10.78 16.03
N ALA A 182 3.04 11.49 15.06
CA ALA A 182 3.42 11.39 13.65
C ALA A 182 4.86 11.89 13.40
N ILE A 183 5.25 13.02 13.98
CA ILE A 183 6.62 13.54 13.90
C ILE A 183 7.60 12.60 14.59
N ALA A 184 7.27 12.09 15.79
CA ALA A 184 8.13 11.16 16.52
C ALA A 184 8.37 9.84 15.76
N GLU A 185 7.38 9.36 15.01
CA GLU A 185 7.53 8.20 14.14
C GLU A 185 8.31 8.53 12.85
N LEU A 186 8.08 9.70 12.24
CA LEU A 186 8.83 10.18 11.09
C LEU A 186 10.34 10.23 11.38
N GLU A 187 10.71 10.83 12.51
CA GLU A 187 12.08 10.88 13.02
C GLU A 187 12.68 9.49 13.23
N HIS A 188 11.86 8.56 13.71
CA HIS A 188 12.31 7.20 13.93
C HIS A 188 12.55 6.44 12.63
N CYS A 189 11.63 6.53 11.66
CA CYS A 189 11.80 5.95 10.34
C CYS A 189 13.09 6.45 9.67
N ALA A 190 13.41 7.74 9.82
CA ALA A 190 14.69 8.29 9.36
C ALA A 190 15.90 7.65 10.05
N ARG A 191 15.87 7.46 11.38
CA ARG A 191 16.94 6.78 12.13
C ARG A 191 17.13 5.32 11.70
N LEU A 192 16.05 4.63 11.32
CA LEU A 192 16.11 3.27 10.77
C LEU A 192 16.69 3.21 9.34
N GLY A 193 16.90 4.36 8.70
CA GLY A 193 17.37 4.48 7.32
C GLY A 193 16.31 4.07 6.30
N LEU A 194 15.03 4.19 6.63
CA LEU A 194 13.94 4.06 5.66
C LEU A 194 13.97 5.27 4.71
N LYS A 195 13.68 5.05 3.43
CA LYS A 195 13.80 6.07 2.38
C LYS A 195 12.51 6.86 2.14
N GLY A 196 11.46 6.61 2.93
CA GLY A 196 10.17 7.28 2.83
C GLY A 196 9.18 6.75 3.86
N VAL A 197 8.03 7.41 3.95
CA VAL A 197 6.93 7.01 4.84
C VAL A 197 5.58 7.04 4.12
N ALA A 198 4.70 6.13 4.51
CA ALA A 198 3.33 6.03 4.04
C ALA A 198 2.36 6.67 5.04
N LEU A 199 1.56 7.59 4.54
CA LEU A 199 0.47 8.24 5.26
C LEU A 199 -0.84 7.57 4.86
N GLY A 200 -1.64 7.20 5.85
CA GLY A 200 -3.00 6.71 5.63
C GLY A 200 -4.09 7.74 5.94
N VAL A 201 -3.76 8.77 6.71
CA VAL A 201 -4.64 9.90 7.07
C VAL A 201 -3.80 11.18 7.13
N PHE A 202 -4.42 12.34 7.37
CA PHE A 202 -3.67 13.56 7.64
C PHE A 202 -2.88 13.42 8.96
N PRO A 203 -1.71 14.08 9.13
CA PRO A 203 -0.82 13.91 10.30
C PRO A 203 -1.50 14.11 11.66
N SER A 204 -2.53 14.93 11.72
CA SER A 204 -3.40 15.15 12.88
C SER A 204 -4.27 13.95 13.26
N GLY A 205 -4.27 12.88 12.46
CA GLY A 205 -5.17 11.73 12.59
C GLY A 205 -6.54 11.95 11.93
N ASN A 206 -6.79 13.12 11.35
CA ASN A 206 -8.07 13.45 10.74
C ASN A 206 -8.19 12.97 9.28
N GLY A 207 -9.43 12.85 8.81
CA GLY A 207 -9.76 12.61 7.40
C GLY A 207 -9.74 13.89 6.55
N TYR A 208 -9.33 15.02 7.12
CA TYR A 208 -9.24 16.33 6.47
C TYR A 208 -8.04 17.12 7.03
N PRO A 209 -7.48 18.07 6.27
CA PRO A 209 -6.32 18.83 6.69
C PRO A 209 -6.69 19.87 7.76
N THR A 210 -5.77 20.09 8.68
CA THR A 210 -5.84 21.11 9.73
C THR A 210 -4.54 21.92 9.74
N PRO A 211 -4.54 23.17 10.26
CA PRO A 211 -3.29 23.94 10.39
C PRO A 211 -2.22 23.26 11.25
N ALA A 212 -2.62 22.36 12.16
CA ALA A 212 -1.67 21.61 12.98
C ALA A 212 -0.77 20.67 12.15
N ASP A 213 -1.25 20.20 10.99
CA ASP A 213 -0.50 19.30 10.11
C ASP A 213 0.78 19.94 9.54
N ASP A 214 0.82 21.27 9.45
CA ASP A 214 1.97 22.02 8.92
C ASP A 214 3.27 21.72 9.68
N ARG A 215 3.19 21.43 10.98
CA ARG A 215 4.36 21.04 11.78
C ARG A 215 4.98 19.73 11.26
N PHE A 216 4.14 18.77 10.88
CA PHE A 216 4.60 17.50 10.32
C PHE A 216 5.15 17.69 8.91
N TRP A 217 4.47 18.48 8.07
CA TRP A 217 4.93 18.79 6.72
C TRP A 217 6.30 19.49 6.72
N ALA A 218 6.50 20.48 7.60
CA ALA A 218 7.78 21.16 7.78
C ALA A 218 8.88 20.18 8.24
N ALA A 219 8.59 19.32 9.21
CA ALA A 219 9.54 18.30 9.67
C ALA A 219 9.95 17.35 8.53
N ALA A 220 9.01 16.91 7.69
CA ALA A 220 9.30 16.06 6.55
C ALA A 220 10.19 16.75 5.50
N ILE A 221 9.97 18.05 5.25
CA ILE A 221 10.81 18.87 4.36
C ILE A 221 12.24 18.97 4.92
N ASP A 222 12.38 19.36 6.19
CA ASP A 222 13.68 19.56 6.85
C ASP A 222 14.50 18.26 6.86
N MET A 223 13.84 17.14 7.10
CA MET A 223 14.44 15.81 7.11
C MET A 223 14.66 15.24 5.70
N LYS A 224 14.13 15.89 4.66
CA LYS A 224 14.09 15.39 3.28
C LYS A 224 13.47 14.00 3.20
N MET A 225 12.46 13.74 4.02
CA MET A 225 11.76 12.45 4.07
C MET A 225 10.61 12.44 3.05
N PRO A 226 10.66 11.59 2.01
CA PRO A 226 9.57 11.47 1.06
C PRO A 226 8.28 10.99 1.72
N LEU A 227 7.19 11.68 1.41
CA LEU A 227 5.85 11.36 1.89
C LEU A 227 5.06 10.67 0.79
N THR A 228 4.46 9.53 1.10
CA THR A 228 3.63 8.78 0.15
C THR A 228 2.22 8.58 0.70
N VAL A 229 1.24 8.49 -0.20
CA VAL A 229 -0.15 8.16 0.11
C VAL A 229 -0.59 7.09 -0.88
N HIS A 230 -1.09 5.97 -0.39
CA HIS A 230 -1.59 4.90 -1.26
C HIS A 230 -3.09 5.12 -1.52
N VAL A 231 -3.46 5.40 -2.77
CA VAL A 231 -4.81 5.74 -3.25
C VAL A 231 -5.38 7.06 -2.71
N GLY A 232 -5.37 7.27 -1.41
CA GLY A 232 -5.88 8.48 -0.79
C GLY A 232 -5.92 8.37 0.73
N PHE A 233 -6.28 9.47 1.39
CA PHE A 233 -6.46 9.48 2.84
C PHE A 233 -7.76 8.75 3.23
N ASP A 234 -7.67 7.85 4.20
CA ASP A 234 -8.79 7.09 4.74
C ASP A 234 -9.80 8.02 5.41
N ARG A 235 -11.07 7.84 5.02
CA ARG A 235 -12.22 8.55 5.58
C ARG A 235 -13.29 7.57 6.07
N LEU A 236 -12.90 6.35 6.41
CA LEU A 236 -13.81 5.31 6.87
C LEU A 236 -13.85 5.27 8.42
N GLY A 237 -14.78 4.48 8.95
CA GLY A 237 -14.91 4.28 10.40
C GLY A 237 -15.12 5.60 11.16
N PRO A 238 -14.32 5.92 12.19
CA PRO A 238 -14.45 7.16 12.98
C PRO A 238 -14.37 8.45 12.16
N ARG A 239 -13.80 8.40 10.94
CA ARG A 239 -13.60 9.57 10.07
C ARG A 239 -14.73 9.78 9.06
N ALA A 240 -15.66 8.83 8.94
CA ALA A 240 -16.74 8.88 7.95
C ALA A 240 -17.66 10.10 8.13
N ALA A 241 -17.87 10.52 9.39
CA ALA A 241 -18.71 11.66 9.72
C ALA A 241 -17.94 13.00 9.80
N GLN A 242 -16.61 12.99 9.65
CA GLN A 242 -15.81 14.21 9.70
C GLN A 242 -16.08 15.08 8.46
N PRO A 243 -15.91 16.41 8.57
CA PRO A 243 -16.00 17.27 7.39
C PRO A 243 -14.96 16.85 6.34
N THR A 244 -15.25 17.15 5.08
CA THR A 244 -14.27 17.02 4.00
C THR A 244 -13.25 18.15 4.04
N PHE A 245 -13.63 19.32 4.54
CA PHE A 245 -12.75 20.46 4.68
C PHE A 245 -13.33 21.47 5.68
N GLU A 246 -12.48 22.07 6.49
CA GLU A 246 -12.84 23.22 7.31
C GLU A 246 -12.49 24.50 6.55
N TYR A 247 -13.52 25.29 6.21
CA TYR A 247 -13.33 26.54 5.47
C TYR A 247 -12.99 27.67 6.45
N PRO A 248 -11.76 28.22 6.43
CA PRO A 248 -11.38 29.27 7.35
C PRO A 248 -12.19 30.54 7.10
N GLY A 249 -12.74 31.13 8.17
CA GLY A 249 -13.40 32.43 8.10
C GLY A 249 -14.74 32.46 7.34
N VAL A 250 -15.34 31.30 7.05
CA VAL A 250 -16.63 31.23 6.38
C VAL A 250 -17.79 31.40 7.38
N ASP A 251 -18.72 32.29 7.05
CA ASP A 251 -19.98 32.46 7.77
C ASP A 251 -20.76 31.12 7.85
N PRO A 252 -21.09 30.62 9.06
CA PRO A 252 -21.88 29.40 9.24
C PRO A 252 -23.23 29.42 8.51
N ASP A 253 -23.88 30.58 8.39
CA ASP A 253 -25.16 30.69 7.70
C ASP A 253 -25.00 30.63 6.18
N MET A 254 -23.87 31.10 5.65
CA MET A 254 -23.49 30.91 4.26
C MET A 254 -23.23 29.43 3.96
N LEU A 255 -22.52 28.72 4.85
CA LEU A 255 -22.29 27.27 4.73
C LEU A 255 -23.58 26.46 4.68
N LYS A 256 -24.62 26.86 5.43
CA LYS A 256 -25.95 26.23 5.39
C LYS A 256 -26.63 26.42 4.02
N ARG A 257 -26.44 27.60 3.39
CA ARG A 257 -27.07 27.96 2.10
C ARG A 257 -26.48 27.25 0.88
N ILE A 258 -25.19 26.89 0.91
CA ILE A 258 -24.54 26.15 -0.20
C ILE A 258 -25.10 24.71 -0.35
N GLY A 259 -25.88 24.25 0.63
CA GLY A 259 -26.49 22.92 0.62
C GLY A 259 -25.52 21.83 1.10
N PRO A 260 -25.84 20.55 0.82
CA PRO A 260 -25.12 19.43 1.41
C PRO A 260 -23.70 19.26 0.87
N ARG A 261 -23.41 19.74 -0.34
CA ARG A 261 -22.09 19.60 -0.98
C ARG A 261 -21.28 20.89 -0.88
N LYS A 262 -20.06 20.79 -0.36
CA LYS A 262 -19.13 21.92 -0.19
C LYS A 262 -18.18 22.04 -1.38
N LEU A 263 -17.45 23.16 -1.48
CA LEU A 263 -16.55 23.46 -2.61
C LEU A 263 -15.55 22.31 -2.90
N VAL A 264 -14.90 21.78 -1.87
CA VAL A 264 -13.96 20.64 -2.00
C VAL A 264 -14.63 19.42 -2.64
N GLU A 265 -15.89 19.15 -2.34
CA GLU A 265 -16.63 18.00 -2.89
C GLU A 265 -17.09 18.28 -4.33
N TRP A 266 -17.35 19.55 -4.67
CA TRP A 266 -17.60 19.97 -6.04
C TRP A 266 -16.35 19.89 -6.91
N VAL A 267 -15.19 20.29 -6.37
CA VAL A 267 -13.90 20.22 -7.09
C VAL A 267 -13.44 18.77 -7.23
N ALA A 268 -13.52 18.00 -6.15
CA ALA A 268 -13.05 16.61 -6.12
C ALA A 268 -13.97 15.64 -6.86
N LEU A 269 -15.26 15.97 -7.01
CA LEU A 269 -16.29 15.08 -7.55
C LEU A 269 -16.19 13.64 -6.99
N PRO A 270 -16.11 13.44 -5.65
CA PRO A 270 -15.78 12.13 -5.07
C PRO A 270 -16.86 11.08 -5.34
N PHE A 271 -18.09 11.51 -5.66
CA PHE A 271 -19.20 10.66 -6.10
C PHE A 271 -18.99 10.04 -7.49
N LEU A 272 -17.96 10.45 -8.23
CA LEU A 272 -17.49 9.75 -9.44
C LEU A 272 -16.46 8.65 -9.11
N GLY A 273 -16.24 8.34 -7.83
CA GLY A 273 -15.44 7.20 -7.39
C GLY A 273 -13.94 7.46 -7.30
N THR A 274 -13.50 8.72 -7.22
CA THR A 274 -12.08 9.08 -7.21
C THR A 274 -11.63 9.57 -5.82
N ALA A 275 -11.45 8.62 -4.88
CA ALA A 275 -10.83 8.88 -3.58
C ALA A 275 -9.57 9.79 -3.63
N PRO A 276 -8.60 9.60 -4.55
CA PRO A 276 -7.45 10.50 -4.68
C PRO A 276 -7.83 11.97 -4.93
N SER A 277 -8.84 12.23 -5.77
CA SER A 277 -9.25 13.59 -6.14
C SER A 277 -9.67 14.39 -4.91
N LEU A 278 -10.29 13.74 -3.93
CA LEU A 278 -10.65 14.38 -2.67
C LEU A 278 -9.41 14.76 -1.87
N SER A 279 -8.45 13.85 -1.73
CA SER A 279 -7.19 14.12 -1.03
C SER A 279 -6.40 15.26 -1.69
N PHE A 280 -6.32 15.29 -3.02
CA PHE A 280 -5.68 16.38 -3.75
C PHE A 280 -6.42 17.71 -3.54
N ALA A 281 -7.73 17.72 -3.71
CA ALA A 281 -8.53 18.94 -3.52
C ALA A 281 -8.42 19.47 -2.09
N GLN A 282 -8.40 18.58 -1.08
CA GLN A 282 -8.19 18.95 0.32
C GLN A 282 -6.81 19.61 0.51
N LEU A 283 -5.73 19.00 0.03
CA LEU A 283 -4.38 19.58 0.16
C LEU A 283 -4.29 20.94 -0.54
N ILE A 284 -4.74 21.03 -1.79
CA ILE A 284 -4.67 22.26 -2.60
C ILE A 284 -5.52 23.37 -1.96
N LEU A 285 -6.80 23.11 -1.68
CA LEU A 285 -7.70 24.13 -1.15
C LEU A 285 -7.39 24.50 0.31
N SER A 286 -6.69 23.62 1.04
CA SER A 286 -6.15 23.99 2.35
C SER A 286 -5.04 25.03 2.26
N GLY A 287 -4.44 25.25 1.08
CA GLY A 287 -3.29 26.13 0.90
C GLY A 287 -1.99 25.55 1.47
N VAL A 288 -1.89 24.23 1.68
CA VAL A 288 -0.68 23.61 2.25
C VAL A 288 0.55 23.88 1.38
N PHE A 289 0.40 23.78 0.06
CA PHE A 289 1.50 24.04 -0.88
C PHE A 289 1.82 25.53 -1.02
N ASP A 290 0.88 26.43 -0.70
CA ASP A 290 1.15 27.87 -0.65
C ASP A 290 1.99 28.23 0.59
N ARG A 291 1.68 27.59 1.73
CA ARG A 291 2.44 27.77 2.98
C ARG A 291 3.78 27.04 2.96
N LEU A 292 3.87 25.90 2.29
CA LEU A 292 5.02 25.01 2.26
C LEU A 292 5.33 24.61 0.80
N PRO A 293 5.92 25.51 0.00
CA PRO A 293 6.13 25.30 -1.43
C PRO A 293 7.10 24.16 -1.77
N ASP A 294 7.96 23.77 -0.83
CA ASP A 294 8.91 22.66 -1.00
C ASP A 294 8.30 21.27 -0.69
N LEU A 295 7.06 21.22 -0.20
CA LEU A 295 6.39 19.98 0.14
C LEU A 295 6.13 19.12 -1.09
N LYS A 296 6.58 17.86 -1.05
CA LYS A 296 6.33 16.84 -2.07
C LYS A 296 5.63 15.64 -1.46
N ILE A 297 4.49 15.27 -2.02
CA ILE A 297 3.71 14.09 -1.63
C ILE A 297 3.45 13.25 -2.87
N PHE A 298 3.76 11.96 -2.81
CA PHE A 298 3.59 11.01 -3.90
C PHE A 298 2.35 10.16 -3.67
N PHE A 299 1.42 10.14 -4.62
CA PHE A 299 0.26 9.26 -4.55
C PHE A 299 0.47 8.02 -5.43
N ALA A 300 0.35 6.82 -4.86
CA ALA A 300 0.47 5.53 -5.55
C ALA A 300 -0.89 4.84 -5.71
N GLY A 301 -0.98 3.80 -6.53
CA GLY A 301 -2.22 3.03 -6.76
C GLY A 301 -3.30 3.74 -7.59
N LEU A 302 -2.98 4.87 -8.23
CA LEU A 302 -3.98 5.72 -8.91
C LEU A 302 -4.24 5.36 -10.37
N GLY A 303 -3.46 4.44 -10.94
CA GLY A 303 -3.53 4.13 -12.37
C GLY A 303 -3.31 5.37 -13.24
N ALA A 304 -2.11 5.93 -13.19
CA ALA A 304 -1.69 7.00 -14.11
C ALA A 304 -0.52 6.47 -14.95
N VAL A 305 -0.72 6.33 -16.25
CA VAL A 305 0.41 6.18 -17.16
C VAL A 305 0.91 7.59 -17.44
N LEU A 306 2.14 7.91 -17.08
CA LEU A 306 2.79 9.14 -17.54
C LEU A 306 3.57 8.78 -18.80
N ASP A 307 3.44 9.56 -19.88
CA ASP A 307 4.40 9.40 -20.98
C ASP A 307 5.82 9.81 -20.52
N GLY A 308 6.84 9.47 -21.31
CA GLY A 308 8.23 9.84 -21.01
C GLY A 308 8.51 11.35 -20.90
N GLY A 309 7.50 12.20 -21.13
CA GLY A 309 7.51 13.65 -20.92
C GLY A 309 6.67 14.12 -19.73
N GLY A 310 6.17 13.21 -18.89
CA GLY A 310 5.40 13.54 -17.69
C GLY A 310 3.94 13.92 -17.93
N ARG A 311 3.37 13.65 -19.12
CA ARG A 311 1.95 13.90 -19.40
C ARG A 311 1.08 12.73 -18.93
N LEU A 312 -0.01 13.05 -18.25
CA LEU A 312 -1.03 12.10 -17.81
C LEU A 312 -1.74 11.45 -19.01
N LEU A 313 -1.42 10.18 -19.26
CA LEU A 313 -2.19 9.26 -20.09
C LEU A 313 -3.15 8.50 -19.18
N VAL A 314 -4.41 8.94 -19.15
CA VAL A 314 -5.47 8.19 -18.47
C VAL A 314 -5.77 6.94 -19.29
N ARG A 315 -5.34 5.77 -18.81
CA ARG A 315 -5.81 4.49 -19.35
C ARG A 315 -7.05 4.08 -18.56
N ALA A 316 -8.22 4.23 -19.16
CA ALA A 316 -9.39 3.49 -18.69
C ALA A 316 -9.03 2.00 -18.68
N PRO A 317 -9.31 1.25 -17.60
CA PRO A 317 -9.10 -0.19 -17.62
C PRO A 317 -9.87 -0.75 -18.82
N PRO A 318 -9.25 -1.59 -19.68
CA PRO A 318 -10.04 -2.29 -20.67
C PRO A 318 -11.10 -3.11 -19.93
N PRO A 319 -12.33 -3.21 -20.46
CA PRO A 319 -13.31 -4.12 -19.87
C PRO A 319 -12.66 -5.50 -19.73
N LEU A 320 -12.80 -6.10 -18.55
CA LEU A 320 -12.37 -7.47 -18.27
C LEU A 320 -12.88 -8.39 -19.38
N GLY A 321 -12.00 -8.82 -20.27
CA GLY A 321 -12.35 -9.70 -21.37
C GLY A 321 -11.55 -9.47 -22.65
N ARG A 322 -10.59 -10.36 -22.88
CA ARG A 322 -9.77 -10.57 -24.09
C ARG A 322 -8.50 -9.72 -24.17
N ALA A 323 -7.37 -10.41 -24.00
CA ALA A 323 -6.07 -9.95 -24.46
C ALA A 323 -6.12 -9.68 -25.98
N PRO A 324 -5.30 -8.74 -26.49
CA PRO A 324 -5.16 -8.49 -27.93
C PRO A 324 -4.87 -9.79 -28.71
N PRO A 325 -5.37 -9.94 -29.95
CA PRO A 325 -5.18 -11.15 -30.77
C PRO A 325 -3.72 -11.57 -30.92
N GLU A 326 -2.80 -10.60 -30.87
CA GLU A 326 -1.36 -10.77 -30.99
C GLU A 326 -0.76 -11.59 -29.82
N LEU A 327 -1.35 -11.51 -28.62
CA LEU A 327 -0.96 -12.31 -27.45
C LEU A 327 -1.61 -13.70 -27.46
N GLN A 328 -2.75 -13.87 -28.14
CA GLN A 328 -3.40 -15.18 -28.29
C GLN A 328 -2.68 -16.08 -29.29
N ALA A 329 -2.08 -15.50 -30.34
CA ALA A 329 -1.33 -16.25 -31.35
C ALA A 329 -0.07 -16.93 -30.77
N ALA A 330 0.54 -16.38 -29.72
CA ALA A 330 1.72 -16.97 -29.08
C ALA A 330 1.42 -18.18 -28.19
N GLN A 331 0.16 -18.41 -27.80
CA GLN A 331 -0.25 -19.55 -26.95
C GLN A 331 -0.85 -20.71 -27.75
N ALA A 332 -1.22 -20.51 -29.02
CA ALA A 332 -1.83 -21.54 -29.87
C ALA A 332 -0.83 -22.42 -30.65
N GLU A 333 0.48 -22.15 -30.57
CA GLU A 333 1.52 -22.98 -31.22
C GLU A 333 2.11 -24.08 -30.31
N THR A 334 1.40 -24.46 -29.25
CA THR A 334 1.84 -25.50 -28.29
C THR A 334 0.81 -26.60 -28.00
N GLU A 335 -0.11 -26.86 -28.92
CA GLU A 335 -0.85 -28.15 -29.01
C GLU A 335 -0.29 -29.05 -30.12
#